data_AF-A0A7S1ZEM8-F1
#
_entry.id   AF-A0A7S1ZEM8-F1
#
_cell.length_a   1.000
_cell.length_b   1.000
_cell.length_c   1.000
_cell.angle_alpha   90.00
_cell.angle_beta   90.00
_cell.angle_gamma   90.00
#
_symmetry.space_group_name_H-M   'P 1'
#
loop_
_entity.id
_entity.type
_entity.pdbx_description
1 polymer ?
#
loop_
_entity_poly.entity_id
_entity_poly.type
_entity_poly.pdbx_seq_one_letter_code
_entity_poly.pdbx_strand_id
1 'polypeptide(L)'
;AGRAEAAHIGAVVLNVHMKVLRSLRAAVDRCMMECSDSCPTADATNTDPGTASDAAPCVPCSTTKSHSLELWDEAVAYYTGSLHDVPSEGGGLLLFDLADAHCRRFGTCQDHAHGTSTVNLRIFERFAEGQRRLESGNCNRARVHADEISSLMTVPLIQGTLSAARAASERDEETALEDERGDHRLRAAGATFAASILPRVDKCDEIAGVSIADEMRMWAKGTDFGKVKEAMESVYDCLGVTCEDVGGLLKGNGDGYRRGAEPCDYAPEKATTTTMASDEGKVPMESPSSSSSASMEGPEEREGKAGRVVTGIFGGVVALAAFAAVLSRRRSEIDEEESLDVEDHRRQPPPPAFRD
;
A
#
# COMPACT_ATOMS: atom_id res chain seq x y z
N ALA A 1 15.05 -18.53 -15.62
CA ALA A 1 14.38 -17.22 -15.72
C ALA A 1 13.75 -16.79 -14.38
N GLY A 2 12.74 -17.51 -13.85
CA GLY A 2 11.99 -17.07 -12.66
C GLY A 2 12.81 -16.76 -11.39
N ARG A 3 13.88 -17.51 -11.09
CA ARG A 3 14.75 -17.22 -9.92
C ARG A 3 15.51 -15.90 -10.04
N ALA A 4 15.96 -15.54 -11.24
CA ALA A 4 16.66 -14.27 -11.48
C ALA A 4 15.69 -13.09 -11.38
N GLU A 5 14.48 -13.25 -11.93
CA GLU A 5 13.41 -12.25 -11.81
C GLU A 5 12.97 -12.07 -10.35
N ALA A 6 12.81 -13.16 -9.59
CA ALA A 6 12.48 -13.09 -8.17
C ALA A 6 13.57 -12.36 -7.36
N ALA A 7 14.84 -12.63 -7.66
CA ALA A 7 15.96 -11.93 -7.04
C ALA A 7 15.98 -10.43 -7.38
N HIS A 8 15.65 -10.05 -8.62
CA HIS A 8 15.61 -8.66 -9.04
C HIS A 8 14.44 -7.90 -8.38
N ILE A 9 13.21 -8.41 -8.52
CA ILE A 9 12.02 -7.82 -7.89
C ILE A 9 12.18 -7.79 -6.37
N GLY A 10 12.70 -8.87 -5.78
CA GLY A 10 12.94 -8.99 -4.34
C GLY A 10 13.97 -8.00 -3.83
N ALA A 11 15.07 -7.82 -4.54
CA ALA A 11 16.04 -6.80 -4.18
C ALA A 11 15.42 -5.40 -4.20
N VAL A 12 14.62 -5.03 -5.19
CA VAL A 12 14.03 -3.70 -5.26
C VAL A 12 12.97 -3.49 -4.17
N VAL A 13 11.96 -4.36 -4.12
CA VAL A 13 10.80 -4.21 -3.22
C VAL A 13 11.22 -4.27 -1.75
N LEU A 14 12.05 -5.26 -1.39
CA LEU A 14 12.49 -5.44 0.00
C LEU A 14 13.44 -4.32 0.43
N ASN A 15 14.37 -3.90 -0.42
CA ASN A 15 15.29 -2.82 -0.06
C ASN A 15 14.57 -1.50 0.12
N VAL A 16 13.62 -1.17 -0.76
CA VAL A 16 12.84 0.08 -0.63
C VAL A 16 11.95 0.04 0.60
N HIS A 17 11.21 -1.05 0.81
CA HIS A 17 10.36 -1.22 1.99
C HIS A 17 11.19 -1.06 3.28
N MET A 18 12.33 -1.75 3.37
CA MET A 18 13.21 -1.64 4.53
C MET A 18 13.86 -0.27 4.66
N LYS A 19 14.14 0.44 3.56
CA LYS A 19 14.73 1.79 3.60
C LYS A 19 13.73 2.79 4.18
N VAL A 20 12.48 2.79 3.72
CA VAL A 20 11.42 3.64 4.27
C VAL A 20 11.25 3.40 5.78
N LEU A 21 11.16 2.12 6.20
CA LEU A 21 11.02 1.77 7.62
C LEU A 21 12.21 2.24 8.47
N ARG A 22 13.44 2.07 7.96
CA ARG A 22 14.65 2.51 8.67
C ARG A 22 14.72 4.03 8.79
N SER A 23 14.39 4.76 7.72
CA SER A 23 14.40 6.22 7.71
C SER A 23 13.33 6.79 8.66
N LEU A 24 12.11 6.23 8.68
CA LEU A 24 11.07 6.61 9.65
C LEU A 24 11.49 6.38 11.11
N ARG A 25 12.05 5.20 11.42
CA ARG A 25 12.53 4.90 12.78
C ARG A 25 13.68 5.82 13.18
N ALA A 26 14.65 6.02 12.28
CA ALA A 26 15.77 6.91 12.51
C ALA A 26 15.30 8.35 12.73
N ALA A 27 14.29 8.83 12.00
CA ALA A 27 13.70 10.15 12.22
C ALA A 27 13.13 10.28 13.63
N VAL A 28 12.36 9.29 14.09
CA VAL A 28 11.77 9.28 15.44
C VAL A 28 12.84 9.16 16.52
N ASP A 29 13.79 8.22 16.39
CA ASP A 29 14.88 8.04 17.36
C ASP A 29 15.74 9.30 17.44
N ARG A 30 16.00 9.94 16.30
CA ARG A 30 16.73 11.20 16.24
C ARG A 30 15.97 12.32 16.94
N CYS A 31 14.66 12.41 16.74
CA CYS A 31 13.79 13.33 17.48
C CYS A 31 13.92 13.09 18.99
N MET A 32 13.82 11.84 19.45
CA MET A 32 13.93 11.50 20.89
C MET A 32 15.32 11.79 21.49
N MET A 33 16.37 11.81 20.66
CA MET A 33 17.72 12.21 21.11
C MET A 33 17.91 13.74 21.12
N GLU A 34 17.25 14.44 20.20
CA GLU A 34 17.34 15.91 20.06
C GLU A 34 16.34 16.65 20.97
N CYS A 35 15.29 15.97 21.43
CA CYS A 35 14.20 16.49 22.22
C CYS A 35 14.03 15.72 23.54
N SER A 36 13.68 16.44 24.61
CA SER A 36 13.14 15.84 25.83
C SER A 36 11.64 16.14 25.90
N ASP A 37 10.80 15.09 25.88
CA ASP A 37 9.32 15.17 25.93
C ASP A 37 8.77 15.91 27.17
N SER A 38 9.62 16.12 28.19
CA SER A 38 9.25 16.65 29.50
C SER A 38 9.81 18.06 29.78
N CYS A 39 10.10 18.86 28.75
CA CYS A 39 10.41 20.27 29.01
C CYS A 39 9.14 21.00 29.46
N PRO A 40 9.09 21.52 30.71
CA PRO A 40 8.06 22.47 31.05
C PRO A 40 8.15 23.60 30.03
N THR A 41 7.02 23.99 29.43
CA THR A 41 6.98 25.23 28.65
C THR A 41 7.52 26.32 29.57
N ALA A 42 8.66 26.91 29.20
CA ALA A 42 9.19 28.05 29.91
C ALA A 42 8.18 29.18 29.74
N ASP A 43 7.21 29.23 30.65
CA ASP A 43 6.36 30.40 30.81
C ASP A 43 7.29 31.49 31.32
N ALA A 44 7.62 32.38 30.41
CA ALA A 44 8.62 33.40 30.56
C ALA A 44 8.10 34.52 31.47
N THR A 45 7.81 34.26 32.74
CA THR A 45 7.70 35.29 33.78
C THR A 45 7.87 34.67 35.17
N ASN A 46 9.11 34.49 35.63
CA ASN A 46 9.54 34.69 37.02
C ASN A 46 10.95 34.12 37.20
N THR A 47 11.93 35.00 37.03
CA THR A 47 13.30 34.78 37.49
C THR A 47 13.33 34.78 39.01
N ASP A 48 13.62 33.64 39.63
CA ASP A 48 14.15 33.59 40.98
C ASP A 48 15.59 33.03 40.90
N PRO A 49 16.64 33.85 41.14
CA PRO A 49 18.02 33.45 40.96
C PRO A 49 18.50 32.73 42.24
N GLY A 50 18.07 31.48 42.45
CA GLY A 50 18.26 30.86 43.77
C GLY A 50 18.57 29.37 43.85
N THR A 51 18.14 28.53 42.91
CA THR A 51 18.32 27.07 43.04
C THR A 51 18.56 26.41 41.69
N ALA A 52 19.81 26.43 41.24
CA ALA A 52 20.30 25.51 40.23
C ALA A 52 20.53 24.15 40.90
N SER A 53 19.54 23.25 40.83
CA SER A 53 19.74 21.84 41.14
C SER A 53 19.79 21.06 39.82
N ASP A 54 21.01 20.74 39.38
CA ASP A 54 21.48 19.54 38.66
C ASP A 54 20.59 18.79 37.63
N ALA A 55 19.50 19.38 37.14
CA ALA A 55 18.78 18.90 35.98
C ALA A 55 19.46 19.46 34.74
N ALA A 56 19.90 18.58 33.83
CA ALA A 56 20.38 18.98 32.52
C ALA A 56 19.40 20.00 31.90
N PRO A 57 19.89 21.08 31.25
CA PRO A 57 19.02 22.08 30.64
C PRO A 57 18.08 21.37 29.68
N CYS A 58 16.78 21.43 29.94
CA CYS A 58 15.81 20.84 29.04
C CYS A 58 15.87 21.62 27.73
N VAL A 59 16.40 21.02 26.68
CA VAL A 59 16.52 21.67 25.37
C VAL A 59 15.13 21.63 24.74
N PRO A 60 14.43 22.77 24.62
CA PRO A 60 13.19 22.79 23.86
C PRO A 60 13.51 22.37 22.43
N CYS A 61 12.63 21.56 21.83
CA CYS A 61 12.81 21.11 20.45
C CYS A 61 13.04 22.32 19.54
N SER A 62 14.28 22.50 19.08
CA SER A 62 14.62 23.58 18.17
C SER A 62 13.98 23.25 16.83
N THR A 63 12.92 24.00 16.49
CA THR A 63 12.04 23.83 15.33
C THR A 63 12.70 24.14 13.98
N THR A 64 14.03 24.16 13.92
CA THR A 64 14.81 24.62 12.76
C THR A 64 15.59 23.45 12.16
N LYS A 65 14.98 22.81 11.14
CA LYS A 65 15.57 21.74 10.30
C LYS A 65 16.40 20.74 11.11
N SER A 66 15.72 20.01 11.99
CA SER A 66 16.32 18.89 12.68
C SER A 66 16.69 17.79 11.67
N HIS A 67 17.79 17.07 11.92
CA HIS A 67 18.17 15.88 11.15
C HIS A 67 17.05 14.82 11.15
N SER A 68 16.19 14.85 12.18
CA SER A 68 14.95 14.08 12.23
C SER A 68 14.01 14.35 11.03
N LEU A 69 13.79 15.61 10.66
CA LEU A 69 12.93 15.97 9.51
C LEU A 69 13.55 15.52 8.19
N GLU A 70 14.87 15.65 8.03
CA GLU A 70 15.57 15.18 6.82
C GLU A 70 15.41 13.66 6.63
N LEU A 71 15.48 12.88 7.71
CA LEU A 71 15.25 11.43 7.68
C LEU A 71 13.77 11.08 7.41
N TRP A 72 12.84 11.90 7.90
CA TRP A 72 11.42 11.74 7.58
C TRP A 72 11.15 12.00 6.10
N ASP A 73 11.67 13.09 5.56
CA ASP A 73 11.58 13.44 4.14
C ASP A 73 12.26 12.40 3.25
N GLU A 74 13.38 11.82 3.70
CA GLU A 74 14.02 10.69 3.03
C GLU A 74 13.05 9.49 2.91
N ALA A 75 12.31 9.16 3.97
CA ALA A 75 11.31 8.10 3.92
C ALA A 75 10.19 8.38 2.90
N VAL A 76 9.71 9.62 2.83
CA VAL A 76 8.72 10.06 1.83
C VAL A 76 9.28 9.88 0.42
N ALA A 77 10.53 10.29 0.19
CA ALA A 77 11.19 10.17 -1.11
C ALA A 77 11.35 8.71 -1.56
N TYR A 78 11.77 7.81 -0.67
CA TYR A 78 11.87 6.38 -1.00
C TYR A 78 10.52 5.71 -1.20
N TYR A 79 9.47 6.14 -0.50
CA TYR A 79 8.12 5.62 -0.71
C TYR A 79 7.58 6.00 -2.09
N THR A 80 7.74 7.28 -2.45
CA THR A 80 7.19 7.89 -3.67
C THR A 80 8.00 7.56 -4.92
N GLY A 81 9.32 7.42 -4.76
CA GLY A 81 10.31 7.33 -5.83
C GLY A 81 10.37 8.58 -6.71
N SER A 82 11.11 8.48 -7.82
CA SER A 82 11.22 9.55 -8.80
C SER A 82 9.92 9.71 -9.59
N LEU A 83 9.59 10.96 -9.96
CA LEU A 83 8.46 11.23 -10.83
C LEU A 83 8.79 10.89 -12.30
N HIS A 84 7.86 10.30 -13.07
CA HIS A 84 7.97 10.18 -14.53
C HIS A 84 7.08 11.20 -15.26
N ASP A 85 7.55 11.75 -16.38
CA ASP A 85 6.92 12.85 -17.16
C ASP A 85 5.65 12.45 -17.95
N VAL A 86 4.93 11.40 -17.57
CA VAL A 86 3.65 11.03 -18.21
C VAL A 86 2.46 11.31 -17.28
N PRO A 87 1.67 12.37 -17.55
CA PRO A 87 0.69 12.92 -16.61
C PRO A 87 -0.65 12.15 -16.55
N SER A 88 -0.68 10.85 -16.88
CA SER A 88 -1.95 10.10 -16.95
C SER A 88 -2.07 8.87 -16.04
N GLU A 89 -1.01 8.45 -15.35
CA GLU A 89 -1.07 7.40 -14.32
C GLU A 89 -0.06 7.76 -13.21
N GLY A 90 -0.42 7.59 -11.93
CA GLY A 90 0.31 8.07 -10.75
C GLY A 90 1.83 8.17 -10.91
N GLY A 91 2.36 9.40 -10.80
CA GLY A 91 3.70 9.72 -11.27
C GLY A 91 4.87 9.09 -10.52
N GLY A 92 4.68 8.31 -9.45
CA GLY A 92 5.77 7.73 -8.66
C GLY A 92 6.46 6.53 -9.31
N LEU A 93 7.65 6.20 -8.82
CA LEU A 93 8.33 4.92 -9.05
C LEU A 93 8.42 4.24 -7.66
N LEU A 94 8.47 2.91 -7.57
CA LEU A 94 8.55 2.16 -6.28
C LEU A 94 7.18 1.89 -5.60
N LEU A 95 7.08 1.99 -4.26
CA LEU A 95 5.95 1.46 -3.49
C LEU A 95 4.65 2.23 -3.74
N PHE A 96 4.73 3.53 -4.04
CA PHE A 96 3.59 4.33 -4.43
C PHE A 96 2.90 3.77 -5.68
N ASP A 97 3.65 3.59 -6.76
CA ASP A 97 3.13 3.05 -8.02
C ASP A 97 2.68 1.60 -7.85
N LEU A 98 3.38 0.81 -7.03
CA LEU A 98 2.96 -0.55 -6.70
C LEU A 98 1.55 -0.57 -6.06
N ALA A 99 1.27 0.36 -5.15
CA ALA A 99 -0.04 0.48 -4.52
C ALA A 99 -1.13 0.95 -5.51
N ASP A 100 -0.82 1.91 -6.40
CA ASP A 100 -1.75 2.35 -7.45
C ASP A 100 -2.02 1.24 -8.50
N ALA A 101 -1.00 0.46 -8.86
CA ALA A 101 -1.15 -0.70 -9.74
C ALA A 101 -2.03 -1.79 -9.13
N HIS A 102 -1.87 -2.06 -7.83
CA HIS A 102 -2.70 -3.06 -7.15
C HIS A 102 -4.11 -2.57 -6.86
N CYS A 103 -4.33 -1.28 -6.54
CA CYS A 103 -5.67 -0.79 -6.21
C CYS A 103 -6.69 -1.03 -7.33
N ARG A 104 -6.24 -0.91 -8.59
CA ARG A 104 -7.07 -1.13 -9.79
C ARG A 104 -7.61 -2.55 -9.87
N ARG A 105 -6.87 -3.52 -9.31
CA ARG A 105 -7.28 -4.93 -9.27
C ARG A 105 -8.09 -5.28 -8.04
N PHE A 106 -7.96 -4.51 -6.97
CA PHE A 106 -8.58 -4.79 -5.67
C PHE A 106 -9.80 -3.92 -5.35
N GLY A 107 -10.14 -2.97 -6.23
CA GLY A 107 -11.26 -2.05 -6.04
C GLY A 107 -11.02 -1.02 -4.95
N THR A 108 -9.75 -0.74 -4.63
CA THR A 108 -9.33 0.14 -3.52
C THR A 108 -8.74 1.47 -3.97
N CYS A 109 -8.95 1.85 -5.24
CA CYS A 109 -8.63 3.20 -5.73
C CYS A 109 -9.75 4.18 -5.37
N GLN A 110 -9.41 5.45 -5.15
CA GLN A 110 -10.39 6.50 -4.80
C GLN A 110 -11.57 6.59 -5.79
N ASP A 111 -11.29 6.50 -7.10
CA ASP A 111 -12.29 6.61 -8.18
C ASP A 111 -12.60 5.25 -8.84
N HIS A 112 -12.30 4.14 -8.16
CA HIS A 112 -12.58 2.74 -8.56
C HIS A 112 -12.06 2.22 -9.93
N ALA A 113 -11.58 3.07 -10.85
CA ALA A 113 -11.12 2.66 -12.19
C ALA A 113 -9.75 3.23 -12.58
N HIS A 114 -9.49 4.51 -12.29
CA HIS A 114 -8.22 5.19 -12.55
C HIS A 114 -8.01 6.21 -11.44
N GLY A 115 -6.97 6.03 -10.62
CA GLY A 115 -6.71 6.97 -9.54
C GLY A 115 -5.73 6.42 -8.51
N THR A 116 -5.40 7.29 -7.57
CA THR A 116 -4.51 6.98 -6.46
C THR A 116 -5.17 5.97 -5.52
N SER A 117 -4.39 5.00 -5.06
CA SER A 117 -4.83 4.02 -4.07
C SER A 117 -5.23 4.71 -2.77
N THR A 118 -6.29 4.23 -2.14
CA THR A 118 -6.74 4.76 -0.84
C THR A 118 -5.65 4.66 0.23
N VAL A 119 -4.81 3.62 0.16
CA VAL A 119 -3.64 3.47 1.05
C VAL A 119 -2.57 4.52 0.79
N ASN A 120 -2.32 4.91 -0.47
CA ASN A 120 -1.42 6.02 -0.78
C ASN A 120 -1.92 7.32 -0.15
N LEU A 121 -3.22 7.63 -0.30
CA LEU A 121 -3.81 8.84 0.29
C LEU A 121 -3.63 8.87 1.81
N ARG A 122 -3.88 7.74 2.48
CA ARG A 122 -3.70 7.60 3.93
C ARG A 122 -2.24 7.68 4.35
N ILE A 123 -1.33 7.05 3.61
CA ILE A 123 0.11 7.12 3.89
C ILE A 123 0.60 8.57 3.80
N PHE A 124 0.19 9.33 2.79
CA PHE A 124 0.56 10.74 2.66
C PHE A 124 -0.05 11.63 3.76
N GLU A 125 -1.28 11.34 4.18
CA GLU A 125 -1.86 11.98 5.37
C GLU A 125 -1.00 11.73 6.61
N ARG A 126 -0.54 10.49 6.82
CA ARG A 126 0.35 10.12 7.93
C ARG A 126 1.74 10.73 7.81
N PHE A 127 2.30 10.85 6.61
CA PHE A 127 3.54 11.58 6.40
C PHE A 127 3.41 13.05 6.81
N ALA A 128 2.32 13.71 6.41
CA ALA A 128 2.09 15.12 6.74
C ALA A 128 1.80 15.34 8.24
N GLU A 129 1.04 14.45 8.89
CA GLU A 129 0.82 14.50 10.34
C GLU A 129 2.12 14.22 11.11
N GLY A 130 2.87 13.18 10.75
CA GLY A 130 4.13 12.84 11.40
C GLY A 130 5.17 13.95 11.29
N GLN A 131 5.29 14.59 10.13
CA GLN A 131 6.12 15.78 9.95
C GLN A 131 5.74 16.89 10.93
N ARG A 132 4.44 17.25 11.03
CA ARG A 132 3.96 18.24 12.00
C ARG A 132 4.26 17.85 13.44
N ARG A 133 4.20 16.56 13.78
CA ARG A 133 4.59 16.08 15.11
C ARG A 133 6.08 16.29 15.36
N LEU A 134 6.94 15.95 14.41
CA LEU A 134 8.39 16.18 14.50
C LEU A 134 8.73 17.67 14.61
N GLU A 135 8.10 18.53 13.82
CA GLU A 135 8.27 20.00 13.90
C GLU A 135 7.88 20.56 15.27
N SER A 136 6.82 20.02 15.88
CA SER A 136 6.38 20.38 17.23
C SER A 136 7.17 19.69 18.35
N GLY A 137 8.16 18.85 18.03
CA GLY A 137 8.92 18.10 19.01
C GLY A 137 8.18 16.93 19.66
N ASN A 138 6.99 16.56 19.17
CA ASN A 138 6.18 15.50 19.73
C ASN A 138 6.55 14.14 19.14
N CYS A 139 7.75 13.68 19.47
CA CYS A 139 8.37 12.50 18.87
C CYS A 139 7.56 11.21 19.10
N ASN A 140 6.92 11.06 20.27
CA ASN A 140 6.05 9.92 20.56
C ASN A 140 4.83 9.86 19.63
N ARG A 141 4.23 11.01 19.28
CA ARG A 141 3.13 11.04 18.29
C ARG A 141 3.64 10.84 16.87
N ALA A 142 4.84 11.29 16.54
CA ALA A 142 5.46 10.97 15.24
C ALA A 142 5.67 9.45 15.08
N ARG A 143 6.05 8.76 16.17
CA ARG A 143 6.18 7.30 16.20
C ARG A 143 4.89 6.58 15.81
N VAL A 144 3.75 7.03 16.35
CA VAL A 144 2.45 6.44 16.00
C VAL A 144 2.20 6.51 14.49
N HIS A 145 2.48 7.67 13.87
CA HIS A 145 2.33 7.81 12.42
C HIS A 145 3.33 6.97 11.62
N ALA A 146 4.57 6.81 12.10
CA ALA A 146 5.55 5.91 11.50
C ALA A 146 5.08 4.44 11.52
N ASP A 147 4.47 4.00 12.64
CA ASP A 147 3.93 2.66 12.78
C ASP A 147 2.69 2.46 11.88
N GLU A 148 1.80 3.46 11.77
CA GLU A 148 0.65 3.43 10.84
C GLU A 148 1.11 3.34 9.37
N ILE A 149 2.10 4.14 8.96
CA ILE A 149 2.69 4.06 7.62
C ILE A 149 3.27 2.66 7.38
N SER A 150 4.00 2.13 8.37
CA SER A 150 4.57 0.79 8.30
C SER A 150 3.52 -0.30 8.09
N SER A 151 2.33 -0.17 8.68
CA SER A 151 1.22 -1.09 8.49
C SER A 151 0.62 -0.94 7.09
N LEU A 152 0.29 0.28 6.68
CA LEU A 152 -0.31 0.55 5.37
C LEU A 152 0.58 0.13 4.19
N MET A 153 1.90 0.25 4.33
CA MET A 153 2.86 -0.22 3.32
C MET A 153 2.84 -1.73 3.08
N THR A 154 2.23 -2.52 3.97
CA THR A 154 2.06 -3.97 3.77
C THR A 154 0.91 -4.31 2.83
N VAL A 155 -0.08 -3.43 2.69
CA VAL A 155 -1.25 -3.64 1.83
C VAL A 155 -0.90 -3.97 0.38
N PRO A 156 -0.06 -3.19 -0.33
CA PRO A 156 0.33 -3.55 -1.70
C PRO A 156 1.06 -4.89 -1.80
N LEU A 157 1.79 -5.29 -0.75
CA LEU A 157 2.46 -6.60 -0.71
C LEU A 157 1.43 -7.73 -0.55
N ILE A 158 0.45 -7.55 0.34
CA ILE A 158 -0.67 -8.47 0.51
C ILE A 158 -1.45 -8.63 -0.80
N GLN A 159 -1.82 -7.51 -1.43
CA GLN A 159 -2.53 -7.49 -2.71
C GLN A 159 -1.71 -8.19 -3.82
N GLY A 160 -0.41 -7.95 -3.88
CA GLY A 160 0.50 -8.63 -4.80
C GLY A 160 0.55 -10.14 -4.57
N THR A 161 0.64 -10.59 -3.32
CA THR A 161 0.61 -12.01 -2.97
C THR A 161 -0.71 -12.66 -3.36
N LEU A 162 -1.85 -12.06 -3.02
CA LEU A 162 -3.19 -12.60 -3.35
C LEU A 162 -3.44 -12.64 -4.86
N SER A 163 -3.01 -11.62 -5.60
CA SER A 163 -3.12 -11.59 -7.06
C SER A 163 -2.31 -12.72 -7.70
N ALA A 164 -1.10 -12.99 -7.20
CA ALA A 164 -0.27 -14.08 -7.70
C ALA A 164 -0.81 -15.45 -7.29
N ALA A 165 -1.31 -15.59 -6.06
CA ALA A 165 -1.95 -16.82 -5.58
C ALA A 165 -3.17 -17.19 -6.44
N ARG A 166 -4.01 -16.20 -6.79
CA ARG A 166 -5.17 -16.44 -7.64
C ARG A 166 -4.77 -16.92 -9.02
N ALA A 167 -3.85 -16.21 -9.67
CA ALA A 167 -3.35 -16.61 -10.98
C ALA A 167 -2.71 -18.00 -10.95
N ALA A 168 -2.02 -18.34 -9.86
CA ALA A 168 -1.44 -19.66 -9.65
C ALA A 168 -2.48 -20.78 -9.47
N SER A 169 -3.64 -20.45 -8.88
CA SER A 169 -4.75 -21.39 -8.63
C SER A 169 -5.63 -21.65 -9.86
N GLU A 170 -5.70 -20.70 -10.79
CA GLU A 170 -6.52 -20.80 -12.01
C GLU A 170 -5.76 -21.45 -13.18
N ARG A 171 -4.56 -21.99 -12.94
CA ARG A 171 -3.76 -22.60 -14.00
C ARG A 171 -4.36 -23.90 -14.49
N ASP A 172 -4.56 -23.97 -15.80
CA ASP A 172 -4.68 -25.21 -16.56
C ASP A 172 -3.29 -25.60 -17.10
N GLU A 173 -2.89 -26.87 -16.99
CA GLU A 173 -1.56 -27.34 -17.42
C GLU A 173 -1.28 -27.10 -18.91
N GLU A 174 -2.32 -26.93 -19.74
CA GLU A 174 -2.23 -26.80 -21.19
C GLU A 174 -1.91 -25.37 -21.66
N THR A 175 -2.36 -24.33 -20.93
CA THR A 175 -2.13 -22.90 -21.29
C THR A 175 -0.84 -22.33 -20.72
N ALA A 176 -0.22 -23.00 -19.74
CA ALA A 176 1.04 -22.57 -19.13
C ALA A 176 2.24 -22.56 -20.10
N LEU A 177 2.13 -23.28 -21.23
CA LEU A 177 3.18 -23.41 -22.24
C LEU A 177 3.26 -22.22 -23.21
N GLU A 178 2.20 -21.39 -23.31
CA GLU A 178 2.11 -20.31 -24.30
C GLU A 178 2.71 -18.98 -23.81
N ASP A 179 2.77 -18.73 -22.49
CA ASP A 179 3.39 -17.55 -21.86
C ASP A 179 4.21 -17.92 -20.61
N GLU A 180 5.18 -18.83 -20.77
CA GLU A 180 6.07 -19.27 -19.68
C GLU A 180 6.80 -18.10 -19.02
N ARG A 181 7.14 -17.04 -19.78
CA ARG A 181 7.89 -15.88 -19.28
C ARG A 181 7.02 -14.99 -18.39
N GLY A 182 5.77 -14.73 -18.78
CA GLY A 182 4.79 -14.03 -17.97
C GLY A 182 4.43 -14.79 -16.69
N ASP A 183 4.24 -16.11 -16.79
CA ASP A 183 3.96 -16.98 -15.63
C ASP A 183 5.11 -16.97 -14.61
N HIS A 184 6.34 -17.15 -15.08
CA HIS A 184 7.51 -17.10 -14.21
C HIS A 184 7.66 -15.76 -13.50
N ARG A 185 7.34 -14.65 -14.18
CA ARG A 185 7.41 -13.30 -13.61
C ARG A 185 6.36 -13.09 -12.53
N LEU A 186 5.13 -13.55 -12.75
CA LEU A 186 4.05 -13.42 -11.78
C LEU A 186 4.28 -14.27 -10.53
N ARG A 187 4.76 -15.51 -10.69
CA ARG A 187 5.15 -16.38 -9.56
C ARG A 187 6.31 -15.80 -8.78
N ALA A 188 7.32 -15.28 -9.49
CA ALA A 188 8.47 -14.63 -8.89
C ALA A 188 8.05 -13.42 -8.05
N ALA A 189 7.21 -12.54 -8.61
CA ALA A 189 6.68 -11.38 -7.91
C ALA A 189 5.85 -11.80 -6.68
N GLY A 190 4.94 -12.75 -6.83
CA GLY A 190 4.11 -13.26 -5.72
C GLY A 190 4.90 -13.86 -4.58
N ALA A 191 5.90 -14.71 -4.89
CA ALA A 191 6.80 -15.30 -3.91
C ALA A 191 7.61 -14.22 -3.18
N THR A 192 8.08 -13.21 -3.92
CA THR A 192 8.80 -12.07 -3.36
C THR A 192 7.93 -11.22 -2.42
N PHE A 193 6.70 -10.91 -2.82
CA PHE A 193 5.78 -10.14 -1.99
C PHE A 193 5.44 -10.90 -0.71
N ALA A 194 5.14 -12.21 -0.83
CA ALA A 194 4.90 -13.07 0.32
C ALA A 194 6.10 -13.08 1.26
N ALA A 195 7.30 -13.36 0.73
CA ALA A 195 8.54 -13.38 1.51
C ALA A 195 8.83 -12.05 2.22
N SER A 196 8.41 -10.92 1.65
CA SER A 196 8.62 -9.59 2.23
C SER A 196 7.76 -9.34 3.47
N ILE A 197 6.57 -9.95 3.57
CA ILE A 197 5.66 -9.80 4.71
C ILE A 197 5.69 -10.96 5.69
N LEU A 198 6.20 -12.14 5.28
CA LEU A 198 6.24 -13.34 6.11
C LEU A 198 6.81 -13.12 7.51
N PRO A 199 7.90 -12.35 7.74
CA PRO A 199 8.39 -12.11 9.10
C PRO A 199 7.39 -11.39 10.02
N ARG A 200 6.49 -10.58 9.47
CA ARG A 200 5.41 -9.91 10.22
C ARG A 200 4.24 -10.85 10.43
N VAL A 201 3.88 -11.63 9.41
CA VAL A 201 2.83 -12.65 9.49
C VAL A 201 3.20 -13.69 10.54
N ASP A 202 4.41 -14.24 10.50
CA ASP A 202 4.92 -15.25 11.42
C ASP A 202 4.93 -14.76 12.88
N LYS A 203 5.23 -13.47 13.08
CA LYS A 203 5.12 -12.82 14.39
C LYS A 203 3.67 -12.74 14.89
N CYS A 204 2.70 -12.61 14.00
CA CYS A 204 1.28 -12.55 14.33
C CYS A 204 0.68 -13.95 14.53
N ASP A 205 0.98 -14.87 13.61
CA ASP A 205 0.57 -16.27 13.61
C ASP A 205 1.55 -17.09 12.75
N GLU A 206 2.34 -17.94 13.42
CA GLU A 206 3.30 -18.85 12.77
C GLU A 206 2.61 -19.85 11.82
N ILE A 207 1.39 -20.32 12.14
CA ILE A 207 0.65 -21.27 11.30
C ILE A 207 0.21 -20.59 9.99
N ALA A 208 -0.28 -19.35 10.07
CA ALA A 208 -0.59 -18.55 8.89
C ALA A 208 0.67 -18.30 8.04
N GLY A 209 1.79 -18.01 8.68
CA GLY A 209 3.09 -17.83 8.04
C GLY A 209 3.53 -19.06 7.25
N VAL A 210 3.49 -20.24 7.86
CA VAL A 210 3.81 -21.52 7.19
C VAL A 210 2.86 -21.79 6.02
N SER A 211 1.55 -21.57 6.22
CA SER A 211 0.54 -21.77 5.18
C SER A 211 0.82 -20.92 3.94
N ILE A 212 1.09 -19.61 4.13
CA ILE A 212 1.43 -18.70 3.03
C ILE A 212 2.76 -19.10 2.36
N ALA A 213 3.78 -19.46 3.14
CA ALA A 213 5.09 -19.83 2.63
C ALA A 213 5.03 -21.09 1.74
N ASP A 214 4.28 -22.12 2.16
CA ASP A 214 4.15 -23.38 1.42
C ASP A 214 3.38 -23.25 0.12
N GLU A 215 2.35 -22.39 0.10
CA GLU A 215 1.51 -22.13 -1.07
C GLU A 215 2.18 -21.17 -2.08
N MET A 216 2.99 -20.21 -1.61
CA MET A 216 3.59 -19.14 -2.44
C MET A 216 5.04 -19.39 -2.88
N ARG A 217 5.67 -20.49 -2.47
CA ARG A 217 7.03 -20.84 -2.94
C ARG A 217 7.07 -21.04 -4.46
N MET A 218 8.18 -20.62 -5.09
CA MET A 218 8.32 -20.62 -6.55
C MET A 218 8.08 -21.98 -7.23
N TRP A 219 8.35 -23.10 -6.53
CA TRP A 219 8.23 -24.46 -7.03
C TRP A 219 6.99 -25.22 -6.51
N ALA A 220 6.00 -24.51 -5.94
CA ALA A 220 4.73 -25.13 -5.57
C ALA A 220 4.08 -25.78 -6.81
N LYS A 221 3.65 -27.04 -6.70
CA LYS A 221 3.01 -27.77 -7.83
C LYS A 221 1.60 -27.26 -8.13
N GLY A 222 0.97 -26.65 -7.15
CA GLY A 222 -0.31 -25.94 -7.23
C GLY A 222 -0.39 -24.96 -6.07
N THR A 223 -1.29 -23.98 -6.18
CA THR A 223 -1.54 -22.99 -5.14
C THR A 223 -3.03 -22.97 -4.85
N ASP A 224 -3.40 -23.12 -3.59
CA ASP A 224 -4.76 -22.93 -3.12
C ASP A 224 -4.98 -21.48 -2.71
N PHE A 225 -5.64 -20.72 -3.58
CA PHE A 225 -5.94 -19.31 -3.34
C PHE A 225 -6.77 -19.10 -2.06
N GLY A 226 -7.71 -20.01 -1.77
CA GLY A 226 -8.57 -19.90 -0.59
C GLY A 226 -7.75 -19.96 0.70
N LYS A 227 -6.79 -20.90 0.77
CA LYS A 227 -5.88 -21.01 1.92
C LYS A 227 -4.99 -19.79 2.09
N VAL A 228 -4.42 -19.27 1.01
CA VAL A 228 -3.56 -18.07 1.07
C VAL A 228 -4.37 -16.86 1.53
N LYS A 229 -5.60 -16.70 1.01
CA LYS A 229 -6.51 -15.62 1.39
C LYS A 229 -6.89 -15.72 2.87
N GLU A 230 -7.37 -16.88 3.32
CA GLU A 230 -7.78 -17.11 4.70
C GLU A 230 -6.63 -16.87 5.68
N ALA A 231 -5.44 -17.43 5.39
CA ALA A 231 -4.25 -17.22 6.22
C ALA A 231 -3.87 -15.74 6.29
N MET A 232 -3.92 -15.00 5.18
CA MET A 232 -3.58 -13.58 5.19
C MET A 232 -4.61 -12.75 5.96
N GLU A 233 -5.90 -13.00 5.74
CA GLU A 233 -6.99 -12.26 6.40
C GLU A 233 -7.01 -12.50 7.92
N SER A 234 -6.58 -13.68 8.38
CA SER A 234 -6.51 -14.00 9.80
C SER A 234 -5.55 -13.11 10.61
N VAL A 235 -4.57 -12.47 9.94
CA VAL A 235 -3.54 -11.65 10.60
C VAL A 235 -3.70 -10.14 10.38
N TYR A 236 -4.75 -9.68 9.68
CA TYR A 236 -4.95 -8.27 9.33
C TYR A 236 -4.97 -7.34 10.56
N ASP A 237 -5.67 -7.71 11.62
CA ASP A 237 -5.72 -6.94 12.87
C ASP A 237 -4.34 -6.76 13.49
N CYS A 238 -3.54 -7.82 13.54
CA CYS A 238 -2.19 -7.77 14.09
C CYS A 238 -1.23 -6.95 13.19
N LEU A 239 -1.45 -6.99 11.87
CA LEU A 239 -0.70 -6.17 10.91
C LEU A 239 -1.15 -4.69 10.94
N GLY A 240 -2.29 -4.36 11.55
CA GLY A 240 -2.84 -3.01 11.61
C GLY A 240 -3.44 -2.55 10.27
N VAL A 241 -4.01 -3.48 9.50
CA VAL A 241 -4.71 -3.22 8.24
C VAL A 241 -6.13 -3.77 8.29
N THR A 242 -7.03 -3.26 7.47
CA THR A 242 -8.43 -3.71 7.42
C THR A 242 -8.77 -4.43 6.13
N CYS A 243 -9.92 -5.12 6.10
CA CYS A 243 -10.49 -5.68 4.86
C CYS A 243 -10.74 -4.61 3.80
N GLU A 244 -11.12 -3.39 4.20
CA GLU A 244 -11.34 -2.27 3.28
C GLU A 244 -10.02 -1.78 2.68
N ASP A 245 -8.93 -1.82 3.45
CA ASP A 245 -7.60 -1.43 2.98
C ASP A 245 -7.13 -2.35 1.86
N VAL A 246 -7.31 -3.67 2.05
CA VAL A 246 -6.87 -4.69 1.09
C VAL A 246 -7.84 -4.81 -0.08
N GLY A 247 -9.15 -4.78 0.17
CA GLY A 247 -10.20 -4.97 -0.81
C GLY A 247 -10.32 -6.42 -1.29
N GLY A 248 -10.86 -6.59 -2.50
CA GLY A 248 -11.13 -7.89 -3.10
C GLY A 248 -10.77 -7.91 -4.59
N LEU A 249 -10.40 -9.07 -5.12
CA LEU A 249 -9.89 -9.15 -6.48
C LEU A 249 -11.04 -9.04 -7.51
N LEU A 250 -11.03 -7.96 -8.29
CA LEU A 250 -12.05 -7.66 -9.30
C LEU A 250 -11.97 -8.61 -10.50
N LYS A 251 -13.12 -8.77 -11.17
CA LYS A 251 -13.19 -9.38 -12.50
C LYS A 251 -12.56 -8.45 -13.55
N GLY A 252 -12.17 -9.01 -14.70
CA GLY A 252 -11.51 -8.25 -15.77
C GLY A 252 -12.32 -7.08 -16.35
N ASN A 253 -13.65 -7.11 -16.21
CA ASN A 253 -14.56 -6.02 -16.62
C ASN A 253 -14.83 -4.99 -15.50
N GLY A 254 -14.27 -5.17 -14.29
CA GLY A 254 -14.54 -4.31 -13.14
C GLY A 254 -15.88 -4.57 -12.44
N ASP A 255 -16.78 -5.38 -13.00
CA ASP A 255 -18.11 -5.64 -12.44
C ASP A 255 -18.08 -6.72 -11.35
N GLY A 256 -17.70 -6.28 -10.15
CA GLY A 256 -17.66 -7.08 -8.93
C GLY A 256 -16.44 -7.98 -8.81
N TYR A 257 -16.42 -8.75 -7.72
CA TYR A 257 -15.29 -9.59 -7.33
C TYR A 257 -15.31 -10.96 -8.00
N ARG A 258 -14.12 -11.53 -8.19
CA ARG A 258 -13.97 -12.95 -8.53
C ARG A 258 -14.50 -13.79 -7.38
N ARG A 259 -15.12 -14.93 -7.71
CA ARG A 259 -15.72 -15.84 -6.72
C ARG A 259 -14.69 -16.26 -5.67
N GLY A 260 -15.00 -16.02 -4.40
CA GLY A 260 -14.13 -16.36 -3.26
C GLY A 260 -12.99 -15.35 -3.03
N ALA A 261 -12.95 -14.26 -3.80
CA ALA A 261 -11.96 -13.19 -3.70
C ALA A 261 -12.60 -11.85 -3.29
N GLU A 262 -13.82 -11.89 -2.73
CA GLU A 262 -14.48 -10.76 -2.10
C GLU A 262 -13.66 -10.24 -0.90
N PRO A 263 -13.75 -8.93 -0.57
CA PRO A 263 -13.21 -8.42 0.68
C PRO A 263 -13.73 -9.23 1.87
N CYS A 264 -12.91 -9.42 2.91
CA CYS A 264 -13.40 -10.06 4.12
C CYS A 264 -14.47 -9.21 4.83
N ASP A 265 -15.40 -9.89 5.51
CA ASP A 265 -16.50 -9.27 6.26
C ASP A 265 -16.08 -8.85 7.68
N TYR A 266 -14.78 -8.67 7.93
CA TYR A 266 -14.28 -8.41 9.29
C TYR A 266 -14.66 -6.99 9.73
N ALA A 267 -15.67 -6.90 10.61
CA ALA A 267 -15.87 -5.74 11.44
C ALA A 267 -14.98 -5.90 12.68
N PRO A 268 -13.98 -5.02 12.92
CA PRO A 268 -13.24 -5.10 14.16
C PRO A 268 -14.24 -5.00 15.32
N GLU A 269 -14.18 -5.96 16.27
CA GLU A 269 -14.99 -5.86 17.48
C GLU A 269 -14.71 -4.49 18.09
N LYS A 270 -15.71 -3.60 18.08
CA LYS A 270 -15.63 -2.33 18.78
C LYS A 270 -15.09 -2.64 20.16
N ALA A 271 -13.95 -2.03 20.50
CA ALA A 271 -13.35 -2.13 21.82
C ALA A 271 -14.48 -1.94 22.85
N THR A 272 -14.95 -3.05 23.40
CA THR A 272 -16.00 -3.03 24.40
C THR A 272 -15.31 -2.40 25.58
N THR A 273 -15.61 -1.13 25.79
CA THR A 273 -15.21 -0.40 26.98
C THR A 273 -15.93 -1.13 28.11
N THR A 274 -15.23 -2.12 28.67
CA THR A 274 -15.62 -2.78 29.91
C THR A 274 -15.41 -1.72 30.98
N THR A 275 -16.40 -0.86 31.12
CA THR A 275 -16.53 0.02 32.26
C THR A 275 -16.71 -0.90 33.46
N MET A 276 -15.61 -1.18 34.16
CA MET A 276 -15.65 -1.70 35.53
C MET A 276 -16.28 -0.61 36.40
N ALA A 277 -17.61 -0.57 36.42
CA ALA A 277 -18.37 0.22 37.39
C ALA A 277 -18.62 -0.68 38.60
N SER A 278 -18.00 -0.29 39.71
CA SER A 278 -18.21 -0.86 41.04
C SER A 278 -19.69 -0.80 41.42
N ASP A 279 -20.16 -1.94 41.91
CA ASP A 279 -21.40 -2.16 42.64
C ASP A 279 -21.38 -1.39 43.97
N GLU A 280 -22.28 -0.41 44.12
CA GLU A 280 -23.00 -0.13 45.38
C GLU A 280 -24.36 0.51 45.04
N GLY A 281 -25.44 -0.13 45.49
CA GLY A 281 -26.80 0.14 45.04
C GLY A 281 -27.52 1.34 45.68
N LYS A 282 -28.60 1.78 45.01
CA LYS A 282 -29.91 2.13 45.61
C LYS A 282 -30.94 2.48 44.50
N VAL A 283 -32.11 1.84 44.54
CA VAL A 283 -33.37 2.18 43.82
C VAL A 283 -34.14 3.18 44.72
N PRO A 284 -35.08 4.08 44.29
CA PRO A 284 -36.01 3.90 43.17
C PRO A 284 -36.55 5.14 42.38
N MET A 285 -37.22 4.83 41.26
CA MET A 285 -38.47 5.43 40.71
C MET A 285 -38.49 6.88 40.20
N GLU A 286 -38.71 7.07 38.89
CA GLU A 286 -39.87 7.80 38.33
C GLU A 286 -39.96 7.64 36.79
N SER A 287 -41.16 7.85 36.26
CA SER A 287 -41.64 7.49 34.91
C SER A 287 -42.01 8.78 34.12
N PRO A 288 -42.71 8.76 32.96
CA PRO A 288 -42.11 9.09 31.66
C PRO A 288 -42.81 10.25 30.91
N SER A 289 -42.16 10.81 29.89
CA SER A 289 -42.77 11.62 28.79
C SER A 289 -41.64 12.16 27.91
N SER A 290 -41.72 12.32 26.59
CA SER A 290 -42.80 12.20 25.61
C SER A 290 -42.22 12.54 24.22
N SER A 291 -42.82 11.98 23.17
CA SER A 291 -43.12 12.59 21.84
C SER A 291 -41.99 13.28 21.06
N SER A 292 -41.87 13.11 19.74
CA SER A 292 -42.88 13.44 18.71
C SER A 292 -42.36 12.95 17.34
N SER A 293 -43.14 12.16 16.58
CA SER A 293 -43.85 12.52 15.32
C SER A 293 -42.93 12.78 14.10
N ALA A 294 -42.96 11.95 13.04
CA ALA A 294 -43.88 11.99 11.87
C ALA A 294 -43.55 13.20 10.95
N SER A 295 -43.54 13.21 9.61
CA SER A 295 -43.87 12.34 8.46
C SER A 295 -43.16 13.01 7.25
N MET A 296 -42.66 12.32 6.22
CA MET A 296 -43.35 11.94 4.97
C MET A 296 -44.11 13.10 4.29
N GLU A 297 -43.60 13.57 3.13
CA GLU A 297 -44.32 13.88 1.87
C GLU A 297 -43.43 14.68 0.89
N GLY A 298 -43.33 14.22 -0.37
CA GLY A 298 -43.12 15.11 -1.54
C GLY A 298 -44.48 15.61 -2.05
N PRO A 299 -44.69 15.99 -3.32
CA PRO A 299 -43.76 16.22 -4.44
C PRO A 299 -43.97 17.62 -5.08
N GLU A 300 -43.23 17.99 -6.13
CA GLU A 300 -43.83 18.69 -7.29
C GLU A 300 -42.91 18.72 -8.52
N GLU A 301 -43.57 18.56 -9.67
CA GLU A 301 -43.08 18.36 -11.03
C GLU A 301 -43.20 19.69 -11.82
N ARG A 302 -42.27 20.01 -12.72
CA ARG A 302 -42.52 20.94 -13.83
C ARG A 302 -41.76 20.58 -15.09
N GLU A 303 -42.54 20.34 -16.16
CA GLU A 303 -42.12 20.13 -17.54
C GLU A 303 -41.49 21.36 -18.20
N GLY A 304 -40.64 21.12 -19.22
CA GLY A 304 -40.07 22.17 -20.06
C GLY A 304 -39.33 21.69 -21.32
N LYS A 305 -40.11 21.16 -22.29
CA LYS A 305 -39.97 21.18 -23.78
C LYS A 305 -38.64 20.86 -24.51
N ALA A 306 -38.83 20.04 -25.55
CA ALA A 306 -37.86 19.48 -26.50
C ALA A 306 -37.20 20.45 -27.49
N GLY A 307 -35.94 20.13 -27.88
CA GLY A 307 -35.27 20.59 -29.09
C GLY A 307 -34.36 19.49 -29.66
N ARG A 308 -34.68 18.99 -30.86
CA ARG A 308 -33.85 18.04 -31.62
C ARG A 308 -32.69 18.79 -32.29
N VAL A 309 -31.46 18.29 -32.16
CA VAL A 309 -30.34 18.60 -33.07
C VAL A 309 -29.71 17.29 -33.53
N VAL A 310 -29.68 17.11 -34.86
CA VAL A 310 -29.02 16.02 -35.58
C VAL A 310 -27.75 16.59 -36.18
N THR A 311 -26.60 16.06 -35.77
CA THR A 311 -25.26 16.20 -36.39
C THR A 311 -24.42 15.07 -35.79
N GLY A 312 -23.69 14.20 -36.48
CA GLY A 312 -23.20 14.11 -37.85
C GLY A 312 -21.90 13.29 -37.75
N ILE A 313 -21.95 12.00 -38.09
CA ILE A 313 -20.83 11.06 -37.97
C ILE A 313 -19.82 11.35 -39.09
N PHE A 314 -18.69 12.00 -38.80
CA PHE A 314 -17.49 11.99 -39.64
C PHE A 314 -16.25 12.29 -38.77
N GLY A 315 -15.65 11.24 -38.20
CA GLY A 315 -14.43 11.36 -37.40
C GLY A 315 -13.67 10.05 -37.13
N GLY A 316 -14.17 8.90 -37.59
CA GLY A 316 -13.60 7.59 -37.22
C GLY A 316 -12.48 7.06 -38.12
N VAL A 317 -12.30 7.58 -39.34
CA VAL A 317 -11.42 6.92 -40.33
C VAL A 317 -9.98 7.44 -40.32
N VAL A 318 -9.74 8.68 -39.86
CA VAL A 318 -8.38 9.27 -39.82
C VAL A 318 -7.59 8.81 -38.59
N ALA A 319 -8.26 8.56 -37.47
CA ALA A 319 -7.61 8.09 -36.24
C ALA A 319 -7.11 6.64 -36.35
N LEU A 320 -7.84 5.77 -37.06
CA LEU A 320 -7.46 4.37 -37.28
C LEU A 320 -6.25 4.23 -38.21
N ALA A 321 -6.12 5.09 -39.24
CA ALA A 321 -4.98 5.09 -40.14
C ALA A 321 -3.69 5.61 -39.47
N ALA A 322 -3.81 6.60 -38.59
CA ALA A 322 -2.68 7.12 -37.82
C ALA A 322 -2.16 6.08 -36.80
N PHE A 323 -3.07 5.32 -36.18
CA PHE A 323 -2.69 4.28 -35.21
C PHE A 323 -1.99 3.09 -35.88
N ALA A 324 -2.46 2.67 -37.07
CA ALA A 324 -1.82 1.61 -37.83
C ALA A 324 -0.40 1.98 -38.31
N ALA A 325 -0.18 3.24 -38.71
CA ALA A 325 1.14 3.73 -39.13
C ALA A 325 2.15 3.83 -37.98
N VAL A 326 1.68 4.15 -36.77
CA VAL A 326 2.53 4.18 -35.56
C VAL A 326 2.92 2.77 -35.12
N LEU A 327 2.00 1.80 -35.21
CA LEU A 327 2.28 0.40 -34.88
C LEU A 327 3.22 -0.27 -35.90
N SER A 328 3.12 0.07 -37.19
CA SER A 328 4.04 -0.47 -38.19
C SER A 328 5.46 0.09 -38.05
N ARG A 329 5.60 1.36 -37.62
CA ARG A 329 6.92 1.99 -37.40
C ARG A 329 7.64 1.44 -36.17
N ARG A 330 6.89 1.13 -35.10
CA ARG A 330 7.44 0.44 -33.92
C ARG A 330 7.87 -1.00 -34.21
N ARG A 331 7.19 -1.71 -35.12
CA ARG A 331 7.57 -3.07 -35.51
C ARG A 331 8.95 -3.10 -36.18
N SER A 332 9.23 -2.13 -37.08
CA SER A 332 10.53 -2.06 -37.77
C SER A 332 11.69 -1.65 -36.86
N GLU A 333 11.45 -0.84 -35.82
CA GLU A 333 12.50 -0.42 -34.87
C GLU A 333 12.90 -1.57 -33.92
N ILE A 334 11.97 -2.45 -33.56
CA ILE A 334 12.24 -3.63 -32.71
C ILE A 334 13.05 -4.69 -33.47
N ASP A 335 12.78 -4.90 -34.75
CA ASP A 335 13.49 -5.90 -35.58
C ASP A 335 14.96 -5.50 -35.84
N GLU A 336 15.30 -4.20 -35.79
CA GLU A 336 16.67 -3.71 -35.99
C GLU A 336 17.53 -3.85 -34.72
N GLU A 337 16.93 -3.64 -33.53
CA GLU A 337 17.59 -3.79 -32.22
C GLU A 337 17.91 -5.27 -31.90
N GLU A 338 17.00 -6.20 -32.25
CA GLU A 338 17.21 -7.65 -32.07
C GLU A 338 18.35 -8.19 -32.97
N SER A 339 18.58 -7.58 -34.14
CA SER A 339 19.66 -7.99 -35.05
C SER A 339 21.06 -7.57 -34.57
N LEU A 340 21.15 -6.48 -33.81
CA LEU A 340 22.40 -5.95 -33.25
C LEU A 340 22.85 -6.73 -31.99
N ASP A 341 21.91 -7.14 -31.14
CA ASP A 341 22.22 -7.92 -29.93
C ASP A 341 22.66 -9.36 -30.24
N VAL A 342 22.15 -9.96 -31.32
CA VAL A 342 22.53 -11.33 -31.73
C VAL A 342 23.97 -11.39 -32.26
N GLU A 343 24.49 -10.32 -32.85
CA GLU A 343 25.85 -10.29 -33.39
C GLU A 343 26.91 -10.00 -32.30
N ASP A 344 26.55 -9.31 -31.21
CA ASP A 344 27.44 -9.06 -30.07
C ASP A 344 27.60 -10.31 -29.17
N HIS A 345 26.54 -11.09 -28.98
CA HIS A 345 26.59 -12.33 -28.18
C HIS A 345 27.38 -13.48 -28.83
N ARG A 346 27.65 -13.45 -30.14
CA ARG A 346 28.54 -14.42 -30.79
C ARG A 346 30.03 -14.15 -30.60
N ARG A 347 30.42 -12.96 -30.09
CA ARG A 347 31.83 -12.57 -29.93
C ARG A 347 32.41 -12.78 -28.53
N GLN A 348 31.61 -13.23 -27.56
CA GLN A 348 32.09 -13.45 -26.19
C GLN A 348 32.67 -14.88 -26.02
N PRO A 349 33.92 -15.03 -25.57
CA PRO A 349 34.48 -16.35 -25.26
C PRO A 349 33.81 -16.94 -23.99
N PRO A 350 33.68 -18.28 -23.89
CA PRO A 350 33.00 -18.90 -22.77
C PRO A 350 33.78 -18.70 -21.45
N PRO A 351 33.08 -18.55 -20.31
CA PRO A 351 33.72 -18.38 -19.00
C PRO A 351 34.45 -19.67 -18.58
N PRO A 352 35.57 -19.56 -17.85
CA PRO A 352 36.36 -20.72 -17.45
C PRO A 352 35.59 -21.57 -16.43
N ALA A 353 35.57 -22.89 -16.68
CA ALA A 353 35.03 -23.87 -15.77
C ALA A 353 35.85 -23.91 -14.47
N PHE A 354 35.19 -23.63 -13.33
CA PHE A 354 35.76 -23.91 -12.02
C PHE A 354 35.73 -25.42 -11.78
N ARG A 355 36.92 -25.99 -11.52
CA ARG A 355 37.13 -27.36 -11.06
C ARG A 355 37.25 -27.33 -9.53
N ASP A 356 36.45 -28.20 -8.91
CA ASP A 356 36.40 -28.69 -7.53
C ASP A 356 36.41 -27.68 -6.36
#